data_AF-A0A534WBE1-F1
#
_entry.id   AF-A0A534WBE1-F1
#
_cell.length_a   1.000
_cell.length_b   1.000
_cell.length_c   1.000
_cell.angle_alpha   90.00
_cell.angle_beta   90.00
_cell.angle_gamma   90.00
#
_symmetry.space_group_name_H-M   'P 1'
#
loop_
_entity.id
_entity.type
_entity.pdbx_description
1 polymer ?
#
loop_
_entity_poly.entity_id
_entity_poly.type
_entity_poly.pdbx_seq_one_letter_code
_entity_poly.pdbx_strand_id
1 'polypeptide(L)'
;MPVQPSFFARLWLAVVCWFRIVFDAPFAARVAALRSGGALPAGERPPLAKPPDPMSPTQALHLLSLLQREGRLIDFCEEDLAGFSDAQVGAAARTVHDGCRKAVREAFTLIPVRAEPEGSPVTLAAGFDPRAVRLTGNVTGSPPFSGVLRHHGWKAAQIRMPAASGDSTVIAPAEVELP
;
A
#
# COMPACT_ATOMS: atom_id res chain seq x y z
N MET A 1 -8.58 -26.98 19.75
CA MET A 1 -8.72 -28.42 19.41
C MET A 1 -10.01 -28.60 18.63
N PRO A 2 -10.07 -29.45 17.58
CA PRO A 2 -11.33 -29.70 16.90
C PRO A 2 -12.36 -30.29 17.89
N VAL A 3 -13.58 -29.74 17.88
CA VAL A 3 -14.68 -30.18 18.75
C VAL A 3 -15.12 -31.58 18.31
N GLN A 4 -15.19 -32.51 19.26
CA GLN A 4 -15.65 -33.88 18.98
C GLN A 4 -17.14 -33.88 18.63
N PRO A 5 -17.57 -34.52 17.54
CA PRO A 5 -18.98 -34.56 17.17
C PRO A 5 -19.81 -35.40 18.16
N SER A 6 -21.05 -34.97 18.42
CA SER A 6 -22.01 -35.68 19.26
C SER A 6 -22.36 -37.07 18.70
N PHE A 7 -23.00 -37.93 19.48
CA PHE A 7 -23.41 -39.27 19.02
C PHE A 7 -24.30 -39.21 17.77
N PHE A 8 -25.37 -38.40 17.79
CA PHE A 8 -26.28 -38.26 16.65
C PHE A 8 -25.59 -37.65 15.42
N ALA A 9 -24.66 -36.73 15.61
CA ALA A 9 -23.85 -36.18 14.51
C ALA A 9 -22.97 -37.25 13.87
N ARG A 10 -22.36 -38.15 14.66
CA ARG A 10 -21.58 -39.30 14.15
C ARG A 10 -22.45 -40.31 13.42
N LEU A 11 -23.63 -40.62 13.96
CA LEU A 11 -24.59 -41.53 13.33
C LEU A 11 -25.06 -41.00 11.97
N TRP A 12 -25.42 -39.72 11.90
CA TRP A 12 -25.80 -39.07 10.65
C TRP A 12 -24.64 -39.00 9.65
N LEU A 13 -23.44 -38.65 10.13
CA LEU A 13 -22.24 -38.61 9.31
C LEU A 13 -21.91 -39.97 8.70
N ALA A 14 -22.12 -41.07 9.44
CA ALA A 14 -21.93 -42.43 8.91
C ALA A 14 -22.88 -42.71 7.72
N VAL A 15 -24.16 -42.34 7.83
CA VAL A 15 -25.14 -42.51 6.75
C VAL A 15 -24.76 -41.68 5.52
N VAL A 16 -24.41 -40.40 5.72
CA VAL A 16 -24.02 -39.50 4.61
C VAL A 16 -22.71 -39.93 3.97
N CYS A 17 -21.71 -40.31 4.77
CA CYS A 17 -20.43 -40.78 4.26
C CYS A 17 -20.58 -42.07 3.46
N TRP A 18 -21.45 -43.01 3.87
CA TRP A 18 -21.72 -44.20 3.07
C TRP A 18 -22.23 -43.85 1.68
N PHE A 19 -23.27 -43.01 1.58
CA PHE A 19 -23.79 -42.55 0.28
C PHE A 19 -22.71 -41.80 -0.53
N ARG A 20 -21.97 -40.87 0.09
CA ARG A 20 -20.92 -40.12 -0.61
C ARG A 20 -19.75 -40.98 -1.06
N ILE A 21 -19.38 -42.01 -0.31
CA ILE A 21 -18.32 -42.95 -0.72
C ILE A 21 -18.76 -43.74 -1.96
N VAL A 22 -20.03 -44.13 -2.03
CA VAL A 22 -20.56 -44.89 -3.17
C VAL A 22 -20.74 -44.01 -4.41
N PHE A 23 -21.20 -42.76 -4.25
CA PHE A 23 -21.61 -41.90 -5.38
C PHE A 23 -20.65 -40.74 -5.73
N ASP A 24 -19.60 -40.48 -4.94
CA ASP A 24 -18.60 -39.41 -5.19
C ASP A 24 -17.17 -40.00 -5.14
N ALA A 25 -16.65 -40.37 -6.32
CA ALA A 25 -15.32 -40.99 -6.46
C ALA A 25 -14.16 -40.12 -5.92
N PRO A 26 -14.10 -38.80 -6.18
CA PRO A 26 -13.10 -37.92 -5.56
C PRO A 26 -13.13 -37.94 -4.03
N PHE A 27 -14.32 -37.98 -3.42
CA PHE A 27 -14.47 -38.09 -1.97
C PHE A 27 -13.98 -39.44 -1.45
N ALA A 28 -14.36 -40.54 -2.11
CA ALA A 28 -13.90 -41.88 -1.76
C ALA A 28 -12.36 -42.01 -1.79
N ALA A 29 -11.71 -41.43 -2.80
CA ALA A 29 -10.24 -41.41 -2.89
C ALA A 29 -9.58 -40.68 -1.71
N ARG A 30 -10.15 -39.55 -1.27
CA ARG A 30 -9.64 -38.80 -0.09
C ARG A 30 -9.81 -39.59 1.20
N VAL A 31 -10.94 -40.29 1.38
CA VAL A 31 -11.19 -41.14 2.56
C VAL A 31 -10.26 -42.36 2.57
N ALA A 32 -10.01 -42.98 1.42
CA ALA A 32 -9.07 -44.10 1.28
C ALA A 32 -7.63 -43.67 1.63
N ALA A 33 -7.19 -42.51 1.13
CA ALA A 33 -5.88 -41.93 1.45
C ALA A 33 -5.72 -41.63 2.95
N LEU A 34 -6.76 -41.05 3.58
CA LEU A 34 -6.77 -40.83 5.02
C LEU A 34 -6.68 -42.14 5.81
N ARG A 35 -7.37 -43.21 5.37
CA ARG A 35 -7.35 -44.52 6.03
C ARG A 35 -5.97 -45.18 5.94
N SER A 36 -5.23 -44.94 4.87
CA SER A 36 -3.85 -45.43 4.71
C SER A 36 -2.81 -44.55 5.41
N GLY A 37 -3.21 -43.59 6.25
CA GLY A 37 -2.30 -42.68 6.95
C GLY A 37 -1.73 -41.56 6.06
N GLY A 38 -2.30 -41.36 4.87
CA GLY A 38 -1.98 -40.25 4.00
C GLY A 38 -2.49 -38.93 4.56
N ALA A 39 -1.66 -37.89 4.49
CA ALA A 39 -2.09 -36.53 4.81
C ALA A 39 -3.20 -36.08 3.86
N LEU A 40 -4.19 -35.34 4.37
CA LEU A 40 -5.11 -34.60 3.52
C LEU A 40 -4.29 -33.74 2.56
N PRO A 41 -4.68 -33.61 1.28
CA PRO A 41 -4.10 -32.58 0.43
C PRO A 41 -4.29 -31.27 1.18
N ALA A 42 -3.19 -30.66 1.60
CA ALA A 42 -3.22 -29.35 2.21
C ALA A 42 -3.87 -28.45 1.18
N GLY A 43 -5.11 -28.02 1.44
CA GLY A 43 -5.78 -27.04 0.60
C GLY A 43 -4.78 -25.90 0.43
N GLU A 44 -4.45 -25.61 -0.82
CA GLU A 44 -3.41 -24.67 -1.20
C GLU A 44 -3.71 -23.35 -0.49
N ARG A 45 -3.06 -23.11 0.64
CA ARG A 45 -3.14 -21.82 1.31
C ARG A 45 -2.54 -20.87 0.29
N PRO A 46 -3.27 -19.81 -0.12
CA PRO A 46 -2.68 -18.80 -0.98
C PRO A 46 -1.35 -18.41 -0.36
N PRO A 47 -0.23 -18.45 -1.10
CA PRO A 47 1.06 -18.12 -0.54
C PRO A 47 0.94 -16.76 0.13
N LEU A 48 1.33 -16.70 1.41
CA LEU A 48 1.46 -15.44 2.14
C LEU A 48 2.30 -14.52 1.25
N ALA A 49 1.74 -13.38 0.85
CA ALA A 49 2.42 -12.45 -0.02
C ALA A 49 3.82 -12.16 0.55
N LYS A 50 4.86 -12.39 -0.27
CA LYS A 50 6.25 -12.11 0.08
C LYS A 50 6.32 -10.69 0.66
N PRO A 51 7.06 -10.46 1.77
CA PRO A 51 7.29 -9.11 2.26
C PRO A 51 7.83 -8.25 1.11
N PRO A 52 7.38 -6.99 0.98
CA PRO A 52 7.88 -6.11 -0.07
C PRO A 52 9.41 -6.01 0.05
N ASP A 53 10.09 -6.05 -1.10
CA ASP A 53 11.53 -5.85 -1.13
C ASP A 53 11.85 -4.44 -0.57
N PRO A 54 12.96 -4.28 0.19
CA PRO A 54 13.32 -2.99 0.78
C PRO A 54 13.50 -1.93 -0.30
N MET A 55 13.06 -0.70 0.00
CA MET A 55 13.25 0.45 -0.89
C MET A 55 14.72 0.58 -1.24
N SER A 56 15.03 0.70 -2.54
CA SER A 56 16.39 0.97 -2.99
C SER A 56 16.83 2.36 -2.48
N PRO A 57 17.84 2.46 -1.60
CA PRO A 57 18.29 3.76 -1.08
C PRO A 57 18.69 4.73 -2.20
N THR A 58 19.27 4.20 -3.28
CA THR A 58 19.62 4.94 -4.49
C THR A 58 18.41 5.60 -5.15
N GLN A 59 17.26 4.93 -5.21
CA GLN A 59 16.04 5.50 -5.80
C GLN A 59 15.48 6.64 -4.94
N ALA A 60 15.56 6.51 -3.61
CA ALA A 60 15.15 7.57 -2.69
C ALA A 60 16.05 8.81 -2.83
N LEU A 61 17.37 8.62 -2.87
CA LEU A 61 18.32 9.71 -3.06
C LEU A 61 18.16 10.37 -4.43
N HIS A 62 17.84 9.61 -5.47
CA HIS A 62 17.55 10.19 -6.78
C HIS A 62 16.33 11.11 -6.75
N LEU A 63 15.21 10.66 -6.14
CA LEU A 63 14.02 11.49 -6.00
C LEU A 63 14.34 12.78 -5.21
N LEU A 64 15.11 12.66 -4.14
CA LEU A 64 15.54 13.80 -3.34
C LEU A 64 16.40 14.79 -4.15
N SER A 65 17.33 14.27 -4.97
CA SER A 65 18.16 15.07 -5.88
C SER A 65 17.33 15.83 -6.91
N LEU A 66 16.28 15.20 -7.45
CA LEU A 66 15.36 15.84 -8.40
C LEU A 66 14.61 17.01 -7.73
N LEU A 67 14.09 16.81 -6.53
CA LEU A 67 13.37 17.84 -5.77
C LEU A 67 14.31 18.99 -5.37
N GLN A 68 15.56 18.69 -5.02
CA GLN A 68 16.57 19.69 -4.73
C GLN A 68 16.93 20.51 -5.96
N ARG A 69 17.19 19.86 -7.10
CA ARG A 69 17.59 20.55 -8.34
C ARG A 69 16.51 21.49 -8.87
N GLU A 70 15.25 21.06 -8.90
CA GLU A 70 14.18 21.88 -9.46
C GLU A 70 13.58 22.85 -8.43
N GLY A 71 13.58 22.49 -7.14
CA GLY A 71 12.83 23.21 -6.10
C GLY A 71 13.65 23.73 -4.92
N ARG A 72 14.94 23.41 -4.80
CA ARG A 72 15.78 23.76 -3.64
C ARG A 72 15.19 23.31 -2.30
N LEU A 73 14.53 22.15 -2.30
CA LEU A 73 13.78 21.64 -1.15
C LEU A 73 14.66 21.47 0.10
N ILE A 74 15.86 20.93 -0.06
CA ILE A 74 16.78 20.68 1.06
C ILE A 74 17.26 22.01 1.62
N ASP A 75 17.68 22.94 0.77
CA ASP A 75 18.11 24.27 1.21
C ASP A 75 17.01 24.95 2.03
N PHE A 76 15.75 24.86 1.57
CA PHE A 76 14.62 25.44 2.29
C PHE A 76 14.34 24.76 3.64
N CYS A 77 14.55 23.44 3.74
CA CYS A 77 14.36 22.69 4.99
C CYS A 77 15.49 22.92 6.01
N GLU A 78 16.71 23.16 5.55
CA GLU A 78 17.89 23.38 6.39
C GLU A 78 18.06 24.87 6.79
N GLU A 79 17.30 25.78 6.17
CA GLU A 79 17.32 27.21 6.49
C GLU A 79 16.66 27.52 7.84
N ASP A 80 17.28 28.40 8.65
CA ASP A 80 16.68 28.88 9.89
C ASP A 80 15.73 30.05 9.62
N LEU A 81 14.44 29.83 9.86
CA LEU A 81 13.41 30.81 9.57
C LEU A 81 13.18 31.84 10.67
N ALA A 82 13.81 31.73 11.84
CA ALA A 82 13.50 32.56 13.02
C ALA A 82 13.65 34.08 12.79
N GLY A 83 14.53 34.49 11.86
CA GLY A 83 14.78 35.89 11.54
C GLY A 83 13.93 36.46 10.39
N PHE A 84 13.10 35.65 9.74
CA PHE A 84 12.35 36.06 8.56
C PHE A 84 10.89 36.39 8.88
N SER A 85 10.35 37.39 8.19
CA SER A 85 8.90 37.67 8.25
C SER A 85 8.09 36.65 7.45
N ASP A 86 6.81 36.49 7.79
CA ASP A 86 5.86 35.66 7.04
C ASP A 86 5.82 35.99 5.54
N ALA A 87 6.01 37.26 5.19
CA ALA A 87 6.06 37.70 3.79
C ALA A 87 7.30 37.15 3.06
N GLN A 88 8.46 37.18 3.71
CA GLN A 88 9.70 36.64 3.15
C GLN A 88 9.65 35.11 3.05
N VAL A 89 9.19 34.45 4.11
CA VAL A 89 8.99 32.99 4.13
C VAL A 89 7.99 32.58 3.04
N GLY A 90 6.87 33.30 2.93
CA GLY A 90 5.86 33.05 1.91
C GLY A 90 6.36 33.23 0.48
N ALA A 91 7.24 34.20 0.24
CA ALA A 91 7.87 34.40 -1.08
C ALA A 91 8.82 33.25 -1.45
N ALA A 92 9.68 32.83 -0.50
CA ALA A 92 10.58 31.70 -0.69
C ALA A 92 9.79 30.39 -0.89
N ALA A 93 8.80 30.13 -0.04
CA ALA A 93 7.98 28.92 -0.08
C ALA A 93 7.23 28.77 -1.41
N ARG A 94 6.72 29.85 -2.01
CA ARG A 94 6.08 29.80 -3.34
C ARG A 94 7.06 29.34 -4.42
N THR A 95 8.29 29.86 -4.41
CA THR A 95 9.33 29.48 -5.37
C THR A 95 9.69 28.00 -5.24
N VAL A 96 9.94 27.55 -4.00
CA VAL A 96 10.26 26.15 -3.69
C VAL A 96 9.09 25.22 -4.06
N HIS A 97 7.87 25.61 -3.72
CA HIS A 97 6.65 24.88 -4.07
C HIS A 97 6.51 24.70 -5.58
N ASP A 98 6.68 25.77 -6.36
CA ASP A 98 6.52 25.70 -7.81
C ASP A 98 7.57 24.79 -8.46
N GLY A 99 8.82 24.86 -8.00
CA GLY A 99 9.89 23.96 -8.43
C GLY A 99 9.63 22.49 -8.07
N CYS A 100 9.26 22.22 -6.81
CA CYS A 100 8.90 20.86 -6.37
C CYS A 100 7.68 20.32 -7.14
N ARG A 101 6.68 21.16 -7.37
CA ARG A 101 5.48 20.80 -8.13
C ARG A 101 5.84 20.42 -9.57
N LYS A 102 6.74 21.18 -10.21
CA LYS A 102 7.25 20.88 -11.55
C LYS A 102 7.96 19.51 -11.55
N ALA A 103 8.92 19.29 -10.66
CA ALA A 103 9.63 18.02 -10.52
C ALA A 103 8.68 16.83 -10.38
N VAL A 104 7.69 16.92 -9.49
CA VAL A 104 6.72 15.85 -9.25
C VAL A 104 5.87 15.57 -10.50
N ARG A 105 5.46 16.60 -11.25
CA ARG A 105 4.61 16.43 -12.44
C ARG A 105 5.36 15.86 -13.64
N GLU A 106 6.65 16.19 -13.77
CA GLU A 106 7.51 15.59 -14.78
C GLU A 106 7.76 14.10 -14.47
N ALA A 107 8.10 13.81 -13.21
CA ALA A 107 8.41 12.45 -12.76
C ALA A 107 7.18 11.54 -12.62
N PHE A 108 5.99 12.07 -12.31
CA PHE A 108 4.83 11.24 -11.98
C PHE A 108 3.53 11.71 -12.65
N THR A 109 2.78 10.75 -13.18
CA THR A 109 1.34 10.94 -13.43
C THR A 109 0.58 10.50 -12.18
N LEU A 110 0.10 11.45 -11.39
CA LEU A 110 -0.67 11.18 -10.17
C LEU A 110 -2.17 11.21 -10.45
N ILE A 111 -2.89 10.20 -9.97
CA ILE A 111 -4.34 10.07 -10.03
C ILE A 111 -4.92 9.90 -8.62
N PRO A 112 -6.18 10.24 -8.39
CA PRO A 112 -6.80 10.02 -7.09
C PRO A 112 -6.95 8.52 -6.79
N VAL A 113 -6.80 8.13 -5.51
CA VAL A 113 -7.16 6.76 -5.07
C VAL A 113 -8.68 6.58 -5.09
N ARG A 114 -9.41 7.64 -4.74
CA ARG A 114 -10.88 7.71 -4.75
C ARG A 114 -11.35 8.83 -5.66
N ALA A 115 -12.20 8.51 -6.64
CA ALA A 115 -12.63 9.46 -7.67
C ALA A 115 -13.68 10.47 -7.17
N GLU A 116 -14.32 10.17 -6.04
CA GLU A 116 -15.31 11.05 -5.42
C GLU A 116 -14.66 12.37 -4.96
N PRO A 117 -15.35 13.52 -5.06
CA PRO A 117 -14.86 14.77 -4.51
C PRO A 117 -14.64 14.70 -3.00
N GLU A 118 -13.64 15.42 -2.50
CA GLU A 118 -13.49 15.62 -1.06
C GLU A 118 -14.74 16.29 -0.47
N GLY A 119 -15.17 15.81 0.69
CA GLY A 119 -16.44 16.19 1.31
C GLY A 119 -17.62 15.30 0.93
N SER A 120 -17.47 14.40 -0.06
CA SER A 120 -18.55 13.48 -0.45
C SER A 120 -18.77 12.37 0.59
N PRO A 121 -20.02 11.93 0.80
CA PRO A 121 -20.30 10.73 1.57
C PRO A 121 -19.76 9.50 0.83
N VAL A 122 -19.10 8.60 1.55
CA VAL A 122 -18.55 7.35 1.02
C VAL A 122 -18.90 6.19 1.94
N THR A 123 -19.18 5.03 1.33
CA THR A 123 -19.34 3.76 2.04
C THR A 123 -18.22 2.81 1.64
N LEU A 124 -17.54 2.24 2.63
CA LEU A 124 -16.47 1.27 2.48
C LEU A 124 -17.01 -0.11 2.84
N ALA A 125 -17.16 -0.97 1.84
CA ALA A 125 -17.65 -2.32 2.02
C ALA A 125 -16.68 -3.21 2.83
N ALA A 126 -17.19 -4.36 3.28
CA ALA A 126 -16.32 -5.41 3.82
C ALA A 126 -15.29 -5.84 2.77
N GLY A 127 -14.02 -5.95 3.19
CA GLY A 127 -12.91 -6.28 2.29
C GLY A 127 -12.28 -5.09 1.56
N PHE A 128 -12.54 -3.84 1.96
CA PHE A 128 -11.79 -2.69 1.43
C PHE A 128 -10.28 -2.83 1.73
N ASP A 129 -9.44 -2.26 0.86
CA ASP A 129 -7.98 -2.29 1.03
C ASP A 129 -7.51 -1.24 2.05
N PRO A 130 -7.01 -1.65 3.24
CA PRO A 130 -6.55 -0.72 4.26
C PRO A 130 -5.23 -0.02 3.90
N ARG A 131 -4.52 -0.46 2.84
CA ARG A 131 -3.34 0.24 2.31
C ARG A 131 -3.73 1.39 1.39
N ALA A 132 -4.86 1.29 0.72
CA ALA A 132 -5.38 2.32 -0.17
C ALA A 132 -6.23 3.35 0.57
N VAL A 133 -6.98 2.93 1.60
CA VAL A 133 -7.90 3.80 2.34
C VAL A 133 -7.65 3.67 3.84
N ARG A 134 -7.27 4.79 4.47
CA ARG A 134 -7.12 4.90 5.92
C ARG A 134 -8.41 5.42 6.55
N LEU A 135 -8.94 4.69 7.52
CA LEU A 135 -10.03 5.17 8.37
C LEU A 135 -9.48 6.13 9.43
N THR A 136 -10.17 7.24 9.67
CA THR A 136 -9.81 8.26 10.65
C THR A 136 -11.01 8.65 11.50
N GLY A 137 -10.80 8.99 12.77
CA GLY A 137 -11.87 9.35 13.71
C GLY A 137 -12.27 8.16 14.61
N ASN A 138 -13.52 8.15 15.08
CA ASN A 138 -14.03 7.08 15.93
C ASN A 138 -14.42 5.86 15.10
N VAL A 139 -13.47 4.95 14.90
CA VAL A 139 -13.66 3.73 14.11
C VAL A 139 -14.10 2.59 15.03
N THR A 140 -15.41 2.38 15.15
CA THR A 140 -16.00 1.28 15.91
C THR A 140 -16.88 0.40 15.02
N GLY A 141 -17.02 -0.88 15.38
CA GLY A 141 -17.80 -1.85 14.63
C GLY A 141 -17.05 -2.51 13.47
N SER A 142 -17.79 -3.24 12.66
CA SER A 142 -17.30 -3.93 11.45
C SER A 142 -17.82 -3.23 10.19
N PRO A 143 -17.13 -3.36 9.04
CA PRO A 143 -17.65 -2.83 7.79
C PRO A 143 -19.05 -3.41 7.47
N PRO A 144 -19.87 -2.71 6.67
CA PRO A 144 -19.51 -1.51 5.92
C PRO A 144 -19.38 -0.25 6.78
N PHE A 145 -18.34 0.55 6.52
CA PHE A 145 -18.15 1.84 7.18
C PHE A 145 -18.72 2.97 6.32
N SER A 146 -19.49 3.87 6.90
CA SER A 146 -19.97 5.08 6.22
C SER A 146 -19.30 6.31 6.81
N GLY A 147 -18.82 7.21 5.95
CA GLY A 147 -18.12 8.42 6.37
C GLY A 147 -18.04 9.45 5.27
N VAL A 148 -17.21 10.46 5.46
CA VAL A 148 -16.96 11.52 4.48
C VAL A 148 -15.52 11.42 4.00
N LEU A 149 -15.32 11.45 2.68
CA LEU A 149 -13.99 11.45 2.10
C LEU A 149 -13.29 12.76 2.45
N ARG A 150 -12.29 12.73 3.34
CA ARG A 150 -11.55 13.93 3.75
C ARG A 150 -10.40 14.29 2.81
N HIS A 151 -9.73 13.28 2.28
CA HIS A 151 -8.68 13.44 1.28
C HIS A 151 -8.75 12.28 0.31
N HIS A 152 -8.75 12.56 -0.99
CA HIS A 152 -8.95 11.55 -2.04
C HIS A 152 -7.77 10.58 -2.19
N GLY A 153 -6.60 10.95 -1.65
CA GLY A 153 -5.36 10.18 -1.71
C GLY A 153 -4.73 10.21 -3.09
N TRP A 154 -3.43 10.00 -3.18
CA TRP A 154 -2.70 10.01 -4.46
C TRP A 154 -2.17 8.63 -4.78
N LYS A 155 -2.34 8.21 -6.04
CA LYS A 155 -1.75 7.01 -6.62
C LYS A 155 -0.93 7.40 -7.84
N ALA A 156 0.29 6.89 -7.93
CA ALA A 156 1.08 6.99 -9.14
C ALA A 156 0.48 6.06 -10.22
N ALA A 157 -0.08 6.64 -11.28
CA ALA A 157 -0.51 5.90 -12.46
C ALA A 157 0.68 5.59 -13.38
N GLN A 158 1.65 6.50 -13.44
CA GLN A 158 2.89 6.34 -14.21
C GLN A 158 4.06 7.00 -13.49
N ILE A 159 5.24 6.41 -13.68
CA ILE A 159 6.51 6.88 -13.14
C ILE A 159 7.47 7.09 -14.33
N ARG A 160 8.05 8.28 -14.43
CA ARG A 160 8.97 8.74 -15.48
C ARG A 160 10.21 9.32 -14.81
N MET A 161 10.99 8.47 -14.16
CA MET A 161 12.24 8.91 -13.53
C MET A 161 13.36 8.97 -14.58
N PRO A 162 14.08 10.11 -14.70
CA PRO A 162 15.29 10.14 -15.50
C PRO A 162 16.34 9.18 -14.92
N ALA A 163 17.27 8.71 -15.77
CA ALA A 163 18.33 7.83 -15.31
C ALA A 163 19.24 8.55 -14.30
N ALA A 164 19.61 7.86 -13.21
CA ALA A 164 20.62 8.36 -12.30
C ALA A 164 21.98 8.43 -13.02
N SER A 165 22.71 9.51 -12.82
CA SER A 165 24.06 9.70 -13.33
C SER A 165 24.97 10.08 -12.18
N GLY A 166 26.17 9.49 -12.14
CA GLY A 166 27.17 9.77 -11.11
C GLY A 166 26.91 9.08 -9.77
N ASP A 167 27.55 9.61 -8.72
CA ASP A 167 27.40 9.13 -7.36
C ASP A 167 26.08 9.62 -6.75
N SER A 168 25.16 8.70 -6.49
CA SER A 168 23.83 9.02 -5.92
C SER A 168 23.88 9.58 -4.50
N THR A 169 25.01 9.46 -3.80
CA THR A 169 25.17 10.05 -2.47
C THR A 169 25.41 11.55 -2.52
N VAL A 170 25.82 12.09 -3.67
CA VAL A 170 25.94 13.53 -3.92
C VAL A 170 24.60 14.05 -4.44
N ILE A 171 23.78 14.57 -3.53
CA ILE A 171 22.41 15.02 -3.85
C ILE A 171 22.41 16.35 -4.64
N ALA A 172 23.34 17.25 -4.30
CA ALA A 172 23.61 18.48 -5.05
C ALA A 172 25.12 18.75 -5.03
N PRO A 173 25.74 19.11 -6.18
CA PRO A 173 27.15 19.47 -6.21
C PRO A 173 27.38 20.81 -5.52
N ALA A 174 28.58 20.99 -4.96
CA ALA A 174 29.02 22.30 -4.50
C ALA A 174 29.32 23.20 -5.71
N GLU A 175 28.80 24.42 -5.69
CA GLU A 175 29.05 25.43 -6.72
C GLU A 175 30.20 26.34 -6.27
N VAL A 176 31.24 26.45 -7.10
CA VAL A 176 32.41 27.29 -6.83
C VAL A 176 32.58 28.27 -8.00
N GLU A 177 32.43 29.56 -7.71
CA GLU A 177 32.69 30.63 -8.67
C GLU A 177 34.21 30.87 -8.77
N LEU A 178 34.73 30.91 -10.00
CA LEU A 178 36.14 31.19 -10.28
C LEU A 178 36.34 32.69 -10.58
N PRO A 179 37.51 33.26 -10.21
CA PRO A 179 37.82 34.67 -10.44
C PRO A 179 38.05 35.04 -11.91
#